data_AF-A0A915A8D5-F1
#
_entry.id   AF-A0A915A8D5-F1
#
_cell.length_a   1.000
_cell.length_b   1.000
_cell.length_c   1.000
_cell.angle_alpha   90.00
_cell.angle_beta   90.00
_cell.angle_gamma   90.00
#
_symmetry.space_group_name_H-M   'P 1'
#
loop_
_entity.id
_entity.type
_entity.pdbx_description
1 polymer ?
#
loop_
_entity_poly.entity_id
_entity_poly.type
_entity_poly.pdbx_seq_one_letter_code
_entity_poly.pdbx_strand_id
1 'polypeptide(L)'
;MPLGKLSKTQIVKGFTVLEKIESVLNNESRGDLTELNSQFYIIIPHAFGRRRPPTINTPEALRSKLDLLITLGHKCESCRFENIGIMFLNEVVLGKEYTITSDDPSLRKAPDGYNSVVARGRTEPDPAFDTVLKLDNKDVVVPQGVAITTKFKNSSFWQSEYLPFEHMRLCRIVHMLVCLPHIRGC
;
A
#
# COMPACT_ATOMS: atom_id res chain seq x y z
N MET A 1 -19.15 9.00 19.24
CA MET A 1 -18.18 9.67 20.13
C MET A 1 -17.28 10.54 19.26
N PRO A 2 -17.00 11.80 19.63
CA PRO A 2 -15.96 12.56 18.93
C PRO A 2 -14.65 11.78 19.11
N LEU A 3 -13.90 11.58 18.03
CA LEU A 3 -12.62 10.88 18.05
C LEU A 3 -11.65 11.67 18.93
N GLY A 4 -11.68 11.41 20.24
CA GLY A 4 -10.64 11.79 21.17
C GLY A 4 -9.31 11.31 20.59
N LYS A 5 -8.28 12.16 20.67
CA LYS A 5 -6.98 11.91 20.02
C LYS A 5 -6.43 10.55 20.48
N LEU A 6 -6.55 9.52 19.63
CA LEU A 6 -5.82 8.26 19.80
C LEU A 6 -4.33 8.58 19.76
N SER A 7 -3.59 8.15 20.77
CA SER A 7 -2.14 8.37 20.80
C SER A 7 -1.44 7.41 19.84
N LYS A 8 -0.25 7.81 19.34
CA LYS A 8 0.61 6.91 18.55
C LYS A 8 0.89 5.60 19.29
N THR A 9 1.03 5.67 20.61
CA THR A 9 1.25 4.49 21.47
C THR A 9 0.04 3.55 21.52
N GLN A 10 -1.19 4.06 21.46
CA GLN A 10 -2.40 3.23 21.36
C GLN A 10 -2.47 2.52 20.01
N ILE A 11 -2.10 3.21 18.92
CA ILE A 11 -2.09 2.63 17.57
C ILE A 11 -1.08 1.47 17.50
N VAL A 12 0.15 1.68 17.99
CA VAL A 12 1.17 0.62 18.06
C VAL A 12 0.67 -0.56 18.88
N LYS A 13 0.05 -0.33 20.05
CA LYS A 13 -0.56 -1.40 20.85
C LYS A 13 -1.66 -2.13 20.08
N GLY A 14 -2.48 -1.42 19.33
CA GLY A 14 -3.50 -2.00 18.44
C GLY A 14 -2.90 -2.98 17.43
N PHE A 15 -1.81 -2.59 16.76
CA PHE A 15 -1.08 -3.45 15.82
C PHE A 15 -0.56 -4.72 16.51
N THR A 16 0.08 -4.59 17.68
CA THR A 16 0.60 -5.78 18.40
C THR A 16 -0.48 -6.78 18.78
N VAL A 17 -1.73 -6.35 18.98
CA VAL A 17 -2.85 -7.27 19.25
C VAL A 17 -3.36 -7.91 17.96
N LEU A 18 -3.43 -7.17 16.86
CA LEU A 18 -3.81 -7.72 15.55
C LEU A 18 -2.80 -8.77 15.05
N GLU A 19 -1.49 -8.54 15.23
CA GLU A 19 -0.45 -9.52 14.92
C GLU A 19 -0.62 -10.82 15.72
N LYS A 20 -0.99 -10.73 17.00
CA LYS A 20 -1.31 -11.90 17.81
C LYS A 20 -2.54 -12.63 17.27
N ILE A 21 -3.60 -11.90 16.91
CA ILE A 21 -4.80 -12.48 16.30
C ILE A 21 -4.44 -13.21 15.00
N GLU A 22 -3.60 -12.62 14.15
CA GLU A 22 -3.10 -13.25 12.92
C GLU A 22 -2.39 -14.57 13.21
N SER A 23 -1.47 -14.59 14.18
CA SER A 23 -0.75 -15.81 14.56
C SER A 23 -1.67 -16.92 15.05
N VAL A 24 -2.76 -16.58 15.76
CA VAL A 24 -3.75 -17.56 16.22
C VAL A 24 -4.60 -18.06 15.05
N LEU A 25 -4.98 -17.18 14.12
CA LEU A 25 -5.75 -17.57 12.91
C LEU A 25 -4.94 -18.47 11.97
N ASN A 26 -3.63 -18.25 11.88
CA ASN A 26 -2.72 -19.09 11.10
C ASN A 26 -2.34 -20.40 11.81
N ASN A 27 -2.90 -20.67 12.99
CA ASN A 27 -2.56 -21.81 13.86
C ASN A 27 -1.07 -21.86 14.29
N GLU A 28 -0.38 -20.72 14.27
CA GLU A 28 1.02 -20.60 14.69
C GLU A 28 1.15 -20.51 16.22
N SER A 29 0.11 -20.03 16.91
CA SER A 29 0.09 -19.90 18.36
C SER A 29 -1.23 -20.40 18.97
N ARG A 30 -1.16 -20.90 20.21
CA ARG A 30 -2.34 -21.19 21.03
C ARG A 30 -2.74 -19.92 21.77
N GLY A 31 -3.88 -19.35 21.43
CA GLY A 31 -4.40 -18.15 22.08
C GLY A 31 -5.93 -18.09 22.08
N ASP A 32 -6.50 -17.40 23.06
CA ASP A 32 -7.95 -17.15 23.12
C ASP A 32 -8.30 -15.96 22.23
N LEU A 33 -8.92 -16.25 21.08
CA LEU A 33 -9.40 -15.23 20.15
C LEU A 33 -10.40 -14.27 20.82
N THR A 34 -11.21 -14.74 21.78
CA THR A 34 -12.22 -13.92 22.45
C THR A 34 -11.57 -12.83 23.29
N GLU A 35 -10.52 -13.20 24.02
CA GLU A 35 -9.74 -12.29 24.85
C GLU A 35 -8.97 -11.29 23.98
N LEU A 36 -8.29 -11.75 22.92
CA LEU A 36 -7.57 -10.87 22.00
C LEU A 36 -8.51 -9.86 21.31
N ASN A 37 -9.69 -10.30 20.91
CA ASN A 37 -10.72 -9.41 20.35
C ASN A 37 -11.17 -8.35 21.37
N SER A 38 -11.40 -8.77 22.61
CA SER A 38 -11.80 -7.86 23.69
C SER A 38 -10.70 -6.82 23.96
N GLN A 39 -9.44 -7.26 24.03
CA GLN A 39 -8.28 -6.38 24.18
C GLN A 39 -8.17 -5.36 23.04
N PHE A 40 -8.37 -5.79 21.79
CA PHE A 40 -8.34 -4.90 20.64
C PHE A 40 -9.40 -3.79 20.74
N TYR A 41 -10.65 -4.15 21.07
CA TYR A 41 -11.74 -3.17 21.17
C TYR A 41 -11.65 -2.24 22.40
N ILE A 42 -10.89 -2.62 23.41
CA ILE A 42 -10.52 -1.74 24.54
C ILE A 42 -9.45 -0.73 24.12
N ILE A 43 -8.40 -1.17 23.41
CA ILE A 43 -7.29 -0.32 23.00
C ILE A 43 -7.71 0.66 21.90
N ILE A 44 -8.52 0.18 20.95
CA ILE A 44 -9.03 0.95 19.83
C ILE A 44 -10.54 1.10 20.00
N PRO A 45 -11.00 2.25 20.52
CA PRO A 45 -12.43 2.46 20.78
C PRO A 45 -13.24 2.40 19.48
N HIS A 46 -14.24 1.53 19.45
CA HIS A 46 -15.19 1.40 18.35
C HIS A 46 -16.61 1.65 18.84
N ALA A 47 -17.41 2.34 18.03
CA ALA A 47 -18.82 2.57 18.33
C ALA A 47 -19.69 1.50 17.65
N PHE A 48 -20.14 0.50 18.41
CA PHE A 48 -21.08 -0.53 17.91
C PHE A 48 -22.54 -0.28 18.32
N GLY A 49 -22.81 0.83 19.00
CA GLY A 49 -24.13 1.13 19.55
C GLY A 49 -24.56 0.08 20.57
N ARG A 50 -25.74 -0.51 20.39
CA ARG A 50 -26.28 -1.60 21.24
C ARG A 50 -25.86 -3.00 20.80
N ARG A 51 -25.06 -3.12 19.73
CA ARG A 51 -24.61 -4.41 19.20
C ARG A 51 -23.29 -4.80 19.85
N ARG A 52 -23.08 -6.11 19.99
CA ARG A 52 -21.77 -6.64 20.41
C ARG A 52 -20.74 -6.39 19.30
N PRO A 53 -19.48 -6.09 19.65
CA PRO A 53 -18.39 -6.02 18.68
C PRO A 53 -18.32 -7.31 17.84
N PRO A 54 -18.11 -7.22 16.52
CA PRO A 54 -17.90 -8.39 15.69
C PRO A 54 -16.57 -9.05 16.04
N THR A 55 -16.49 -10.38 15.98
CA THR A 55 -15.26 -11.12 16.20
C THR A 55 -14.37 -11.05 14.96
N ILE A 56 -13.09 -10.75 15.15
CA ILE A 56 -12.04 -10.79 14.14
C ILE A 56 -11.57 -12.24 14.05
N ASN A 57 -12.19 -13.02 13.16
CA ASN A 57 -11.90 -14.44 12.97
C ASN A 57 -11.69 -14.85 11.51
N THR A 58 -11.73 -13.90 10.57
CA THR A 58 -11.43 -14.13 9.15
C THR A 58 -10.28 -13.23 8.70
N PRO A 59 -9.48 -13.65 7.70
CA PRO A 59 -8.41 -12.82 7.17
C PRO A 59 -8.94 -11.51 6.58
N GLU A 60 -10.15 -11.48 6.03
CA GLU A 60 -10.78 -10.25 5.51
C GLU A 60 -11.11 -9.28 6.65
N ALA A 61 -11.63 -9.78 7.77
CA ALA A 61 -11.92 -8.96 8.94
C ALA A 61 -10.64 -8.38 9.56
N LEU A 62 -9.57 -9.19 9.61
CA LEU A 62 -8.26 -8.76 10.09
C LEU A 62 -7.69 -7.63 9.22
N ARG A 63 -7.70 -7.81 7.88
CA ARG A 63 -7.24 -6.80 6.92
C ARG A 63 -7.98 -5.47 7.09
N SER A 64 -9.31 -5.52 7.21
CA SER A 64 -10.11 -4.31 7.45
C SER A 64 -9.70 -3.55 8.73
N LYS A 65 -9.27 -4.27 9.78
CA LYS A 65 -8.77 -3.64 11.02
C LYS A 65 -7.36 -3.09 10.90
N LEU A 66 -6.49 -3.73 10.13
CA LEU A 66 -5.16 -3.20 9.79
C LEU A 66 -5.30 -1.89 9.01
N ASP A 67 -6.16 -1.85 7.99
CA ASP A 67 -6.44 -0.65 7.19
C ASP A 67 -6.97 0.50 8.05
N LEU A 68 -7.85 0.19 9.01
CA LEU A 68 -8.33 1.16 9.98
C LEU A 68 -7.18 1.77 10.79
N LEU A 69 -6.27 0.94 11.32
CA LEU A 69 -5.13 1.44 12.11
C LEU A 69 -4.15 2.27 11.28
N ILE A 70 -3.90 1.87 10.02
CA ILE A 70 -3.09 2.66 9.08
C ILE A 70 -3.73 4.04 8.88
N THR A 71 -5.04 4.07 8.62
CA THR A 71 -5.81 5.32 8.45
C THR A 71 -5.77 6.19 9.70
N LEU A 72 -5.90 5.60 10.88
CA LEU A 72 -5.81 6.31 12.17
C LEU A 72 -4.40 6.84 12.46
N GLY A 73 -3.36 6.13 12.03
CA GLY A 73 -1.96 6.57 12.12
C GLY A 73 -1.65 7.72 11.19
N HIS A 74 -2.27 7.70 10.01
CA HIS A 74 -2.17 8.74 8.98
C HIS A 74 -3.19 9.84 9.27
N LYS A 75 -3.15 10.43 10.47
CA LYS A 75 -4.03 11.53 10.83
C LYS A 75 -3.59 12.81 10.12
N CYS A 76 -4.14 13.04 8.93
CA CYS A 76 -4.20 14.37 8.35
C CYS A 76 -5.25 15.16 9.15
N GLU A 77 -4.84 16.18 9.90
CA GLU A 77 -5.78 17.12 10.48
C GLU A 77 -6.58 17.78 9.35
N SER A 78 -7.88 18.03 9.62
CA SER A 78 -8.88 18.56 8.70
C SER A 78 -8.35 19.60 7.70
N CYS A 79 -7.82 19.14 6.58
CA CYS A 79 -7.82 19.89 5.34
C CYS A 79 -8.85 19.23 4.44
N ARG A 80 -10.06 19.79 4.37
CA ARG A 80 -11.00 19.49 3.28
C ARG A 80 -10.44 20.12 2.00
N PHE A 81 -9.47 19.44 1.40
CA PHE A 81 -9.15 19.64 0.01
C PHE A 81 -10.06 18.72 -0.79
N GLU A 82 -11.34 19.08 -0.90
CA GLU A 82 -12.22 18.35 -1.80
C GLU A 82 -11.65 18.50 -3.21
N ASN A 83 -11.12 17.39 -3.74
CA ASN A 83 -10.55 17.22 -5.08
C ASN A 83 -9.11 17.70 -5.32
N ILE A 84 -8.23 17.75 -4.32
CA ILE A 84 -6.77 17.84 -4.59
C ILE A 84 -6.19 16.42 -4.60
N GLY A 85 -5.62 16.02 -5.74
CA GLY A 85 -4.80 14.82 -5.86
C GLY A 85 -3.34 15.15 -5.61
N ILE A 86 -2.64 14.32 -4.82
CA ILE A 86 -1.19 14.39 -4.70
C ILE A 86 -0.61 13.14 -5.35
N MET A 87 0.30 13.32 -6.30
CA MET A 87 1.06 12.23 -6.91
C MET A 87 2.54 12.45 -6.67
N PHE A 88 3.27 11.37 -6.38
CA PHE A 88 4.72 11.42 -6.22
C PHE A 88 5.38 10.75 -7.42
N LEU A 89 6.41 11.39 -7.96
CA LEU A 89 7.34 10.75 -8.88
C LEU A 89 8.58 10.36 -8.11
N ASN A 90 8.85 9.06 -8.09
CA ASN A 90 9.98 8.48 -7.40
C ASN A 90 11.02 8.02 -8.43
N GLU A 91 12.29 8.35 -8.16
CA GLU A 91 13.42 7.67 -8.79
C GLU A 91 13.53 6.29 -8.12
N VAL A 92 13.48 5.23 -8.94
CA VAL A 92 13.52 3.85 -8.46
C VAL A 92 14.63 3.09 -9.19
N VAL A 93 15.48 2.40 -8.43
CA VAL A 93 16.46 1.45 -8.98
C VAL A 93 15.84 0.05 -8.99
N LEU A 94 15.43 -0.42 -10.18
CA LEU A 94 14.75 -1.71 -10.32
C LEU A 94 15.70 -2.91 -10.29
N GLY A 95 16.96 -2.74 -10.69
CA GLY A 95 17.94 -3.83 -10.76
C GLY A 95 17.46 -4.97 -11.66
N LYS A 96 17.70 -6.22 -11.25
CA LYS A 96 17.20 -7.38 -11.98
C LYS A 96 15.75 -7.68 -11.59
N GLU A 97 14.86 -7.67 -12.58
CA GLU A 97 13.41 -7.79 -12.38
C GLU A 97 12.92 -9.24 -12.40
N TYR A 98 12.09 -9.60 -11.42
CA TYR A 98 11.31 -10.83 -11.43
C TYR A 98 9.90 -10.55 -11.94
N THR A 99 9.49 -11.17 -13.04
CA THR A 99 8.19 -10.89 -13.68
C THR A 99 7.10 -11.80 -13.13
N ILE A 100 5.94 -11.22 -12.80
CA ILE A 100 4.69 -11.94 -12.53
C ILE A 100 3.56 -11.46 -13.46
N THR A 101 2.57 -12.32 -13.71
CA THR A 101 1.38 -12.01 -14.52
C THR A 101 0.08 -12.40 -13.83
N SER A 102 0.17 -12.80 -12.56
CA SER A 102 -0.96 -13.13 -11.69
C SER A 102 -0.60 -12.68 -10.28
N ASP A 103 -1.61 -12.31 -9.51
CA ASP A 103 -1.46 -11.86 -8.13
C ASP A 103 -0.80 -12.94 -7.27
N ASP A 104 0.28 -12.56 -6.57
CA ASP A 104 0.92 -13.39 -5.56
C ASP A 104 1.01 -12.61 -4.23
N PRO A 105 -0.02 -12.74 -3.37
CA PRO A 105 -0.06 -12.02 -2.10
C PRO A 105 0.93 -12.56 -1.07
N SER A 106 1.68 -13.63 -1.36
CA SER A 106 2.70 -14.18 -0.46
C SER A 106 4.06 -13.49 -0.60
N LEU A 107 4.27 -12.74 -1.69
CA LEU A 107 5.53 -12.02 -1.91
C LEU A 107 5.76 -10.97 -0.82
N ARG A 108 6.91 -11.10 -0.14
CA ARG A 108 7.42 -10.16 0.87
C ARG A 108 8.81 -9.63 0.53
N LYS A 109 9.48 -10.27 -0.43
CA LYS A 109 10.77 -9.90 -1.00
C LYS A 109 10.82 -10.38 -2.45
N ALA A 110 11.74 -9.84 -3.24
CA ALA A 110 12.06 -10.42 -4.54
C ALA A 110 12.68 -11.82 -4.35
N PRO A 111 12.43 -12.77 -5.27
CA PRO A 111 13.09 -14.08 -5.25
C PRO A 111 14.61 -13.97 -5.33
N ASP A 112 15.32 -15.00 -4.89
CA ASP A 112 16.78 -14.98 -4.83
C ASP A 112 17.39 -14.71 -6.23
N GLY A 113 18.31 -13.75 -6.29
CA GLY A 113 18.93 -13.30 -7.54
C GLY A 113 18.11 -12.27 -8.33
N TYR A 114 17.10 -11.65 -7.72
CA TYR A 114 16.34 -10.52 -8.25
C TYR A 114 16.26 -9.37 -7.22
N ASN A 115 16.10 -8.14 -7.69
CA ASN A 115 16.04 -6.92 -6.86
C ASN A 115 14.62 -6.35 -6.77
N SER A 116 13.79 -6.60 -7.78
CA SER A 116 12.43 -6.11 -7.87
C SER A 116 11.49 -7.19 -8.39
N VAL A 117 10.21 -7.04 -8.06
CA VAL A 117 9.12 -7.77 -8.71
C VAL A 117 8.40 -6.78 -9.61
N VAL A 118 8.10 -7.18 -10.84
CA VAL A 118 7.28 -6.39 -11.74
C VAL A 118 6.09 -7.22 -12.18
N ALA A 119 4.92 -6.79 -11.73
CA ALA A 119 3.65 -7.33 -12.19
C ALA A 119 3.37 -6.74 -13.56
N ARG A 120 3.56 -7.52 -14.62
CA ARG A 120 3.49 -7.01 -15.99
C ARG A 120 2.04 -6.92 -16.46
N GLY A 121 1.63 -5.72 -16.83
CA GLY A 121 0.31 -5.42 -17.36
C GLY A 121 0.13 -5.81 -18.82
N ARG A 122 -1.12 -5.79 -19.26
CA ARG A 122 -1.49 -5.89 -20.68
C ARG A 122 -1.04 -4.67 -21.48
N THR A 123 -0.85 -3.53 -20.82
CA THR A 123 -0.33 -2.31 -21.43
C THR A 123 0.89 -1.76 -20.70
N GLU A 124 1.78 -1.11 -21.46
CA GLU A 124 2.93 -0.34 -21.00
C GLU A 124 3.03 0.93 -21.85
N PRO A 125 3.61 2.03 -21.33
CA PRO A 125 4.04 3.14 -22.18
C PRO A 125 4.97 2.64 -23.28
N ASP A 126 4.83 3.18 -24.50
CA ASP A 126 5.71 2.81 -25.61
C ASP A 126 7.16 3.22 -25.31
N PRO A 127 8.09 2.25 -25.16
CA PRO A 127 9.47 2.54 -24.81
C PRO A 127 10.23 3.29 -25.92
N ALA A 128 9.71 3.31 -27.16
CA ALA A 128 10.30 4.11 -28.24
C ALA A 128 10.29 5.62 -27.95
N PHE A 129 9.47 6.06 -27.00
CA PHE A 129 9.35 7.46 -26.57
C PHE A 129 9.92 7.70 -25.17
N ASP A 130 10.64 6.74 -24.60
CA ASP A 130 11.33 6.95 -23.33
C ASP A 130 12.35 8.08 -23.45
N THR A 131 12.37 8.95 -22.45
CA THR A 131 13.40 9.98 -22.31
C THR A 131 14.30 9.68 -21.12
N VAL A 132 15.51 10.22 -21.14
CA VAL A 132 16.47 10.07 -20.05
C VAL A 132 16.69 11.41 -19.39
N LEU A 133 16.38 11.50 -18.10
CA LEU A 133 16.71 12.65 -17.26
C LEU A 133 17.97 12.36 -16.47
N LYS A 134 18.86 13.34 -16.35
CA LYS A 134 20.00 13.27 -15.43
C LYS A 134 19.61 13.79 -14.06
N LEU A 135 19.52 12.89 -13.09
CA LEU A 135 19.32 13.22 -11.68
C LEU A 135 20.57 12.82 -10.91
N ASP A 136 21.26 13.77 -10.29
CA ASP A 136 22.55 13.55 -9.58
C ASP A 136 23.59 12.76 -10.39
N ASN A 137 23.75 13.12 -11.66
CA ASN A 137 24.64 12.44 -12.60
C ASN A 137 24.28 10.96 -12.87
N LYS A 138 23.07 10.53 -12.51
CA LYS A 138 22.51 9.24 -12.89
C LYS A 138 21.50 9.44 -13.99
N ASP A 139 21.54 8.55 -14.98
CA ASP A 139 20.57 8.49 -16.05
C ASP A 139 19.30 7.78 -15.54
N VAL A 140 18.18 8.50 -15.56
CA VAL A 140 16.88 8.03 -15.08
C VAL A 140 15.91 8.02 -16.26
N VAL A 141 15.39 6.84 -16.58
CA VAL A 141 14.42 6.66 -17.66
C VAL A 141 13.06 7.17 -17.21
N VAL A 142 12.43 8.01 -18.03
CA VAL A 142 11.08 8.53 -17.83
C VAL A 142 10.23 8.13 -19.03
N PRO A 143 9.23 7.25 -18.86
CA PRO A 143 8.33 6.89 -19.95
C PRO A 143 7.46 8.07 -20.37
N GLN A 144 7.42 8.36 -21.67
CA GLN A 144 6.56 9.41 -22.25
C GLN A 144 5.63 8.88 -23.35
N GLY A 145 5.74 7.60 -23.71
CA GLY A 145 4.94 6.98 -24.75
C GLY A 145 3.48 6.82 -24.38
N VAL A 146 2.62 6.77 -25.40
CA VAL A 146 1.24 6.31 -25.24
C VAL A 146 1.21 4.85 -24.83
N ALA A 147 0.16 4.43 -24.14
CA ALA A 147 0.02 3.04 -23.73
C ALA A 147 -0.15 2.12 -24.96
N ILE A 148 0.74 1.14 -25.10
CA ILE A 148 0.70 0.10 -26.14
C ILE A 148 0.42 -1.27 -25.52
N THR A 149 -0.06 -2.21 -26.34
CA THR A 149 -0.32 -3.59 -25.87
C THR A 149 0.99 -4.37 -25.77
N THR A 150 1.20 -5.05 -24.64
CA THR A 150 2.39 -5.87 -24.40
C THR A 150 2.20 -7.32 -24.89
N LYS A 151 3.26 -8.12 -24.76
CA LYS A 151 3.19 -9.59 -24.94
C LYS A 151 2.36 -10.30 -23.87
N PHE A 152 2.05 -9.65 -22.74
CA PHE A 152 1.37 -10.23 -21.58
C PHE A 152 -0.16 -10.08 -21.65
N LYS A 153 -0.76 -10.42 -22.80
CA LYS A 153 -2.19 -10.22 -23.06
C LYS A 153 -3.13 -10.92 -22.05
N ASN A 154 -2.66 -12.01 -21.45
CA ASN A 154 -3.42 -12.83 -20.50
C ASN A 154 -3.10 -12.50 -19.03
N SER A 155 -2.34 -11.43 -18.76
CA SER A 155 -2.04 -11.01 -17.39
C SER A 155 -3.33 -10.64 -16.62
N SER A 156 -3.35 -10.90 -15.30
CA SER A 156 -4.40 -10.37 -14.41
C SER A 156 -4.30 -8.86 -14.27
N PHE A 157 -3.11 -8.29 -14.49
CA PHE A 157 -2.83 -6.86 -14.38
C PHE A 157 -3.16 -6.12 -15.68
N TRP A 158 -3.89 -5.00 -15.59
CA TRP A 158 -4.18 -4.16 -16.76
C TRP A 158 -2.97 -3.28 -17.12
N GLN A 159 -2.43 -2.57 -16.13
CA GLN A 159 -1.19 -1.80 -16.19
C GLN A 159 -0.13 -2.48 -15.35
N SER A 160 1.15 -2.23 -15.65
CA SER A 160 2.23 -2.82 -14.86
C SER A 160 2.39 -2.15 -13.50
N GLU A 161 2.69 -2.95 -12.48
CA GLU A 161 3.03 -2.49 -11.14
C GLU A 161 4.47 -2.88 -10.81
N TYR A 162 5.25 -1.92 -10.31
CA TYR A 162 6.66 -2.07 -10.02
C TYR A 162 6.88 -2.11 -8.51
N LEU A 163 7.37 -3.24 -8.02
CA LEU A 163 7.58 -3.54 -6.59
C LEU A 163 9.08 -3.71 -6.31
N PRO A 164 9.82 -2.63 -6.00
CA PRO A 164 11.21 -2.73 -5.59
C PRO A 164 11.31 -3.31 -4.17
N PHE A 165 12.15 -4.34 -3.95
CA PHE A 165 12.15 -5.12 -2.70
C PHE A 165 13.44 -5.01 -1.86
N GLU A 166 14.30 -4.02 -2.12
CA GLU A 166 15.47 -3.75 -1.28
C GLU A 166 15.35 -2.41 -0.54
N HIS A 167 15.99 -2.35 0.64
CA HIS A 167 15.96 -1.25 1.62
C HIS A 167 15.78 0.14 0.99
N MET A 168 14.91 0.96 1.59
CA MET A 168 14.53 2.38 1.36
C MET A 168 15.52 3.36 0.67
N ARG A 169 16.78 2.97 0.44
CA ARG A 169 17.80 3.70 -0.32
C ARG A 169 17.59 3.69 -1.85
N LEU A 170 16.72 2.84 -2.39
CA LEU A 170 16.50 2.70 -3.84
C LEU A 170 15.25 3.40 -4.38
N CYS A 171 14.44 4.01 -3.51
CA CYS A 171 13.29 4.84 -3.89
C CYS A 171 13.47 6.24 -3.31
N ARG A 172 13.65 7.24 -4.18
CA ARG A 172 13.78 8.64 -3.78
C ARG A 172 12.65 9.47 -4.36
N ILE A 173 11.92 10.19 -3.50
CA ILE A 173 10.92 11.16 -3.96
C ILE A 173 11.68 12.28 -4.68
N VAL A 174 11.37 12.49 -5.96
CA VAL A 174 11.98 13.55 -6.78
C VAL A 174 11.01 14.72 -6.93
N HIS A 175 9.75 14.41 -7.25
CA HIS A 175 8.73 15.44 -7.45
C HIS A 175 7.44 15.09 -6.70
N MET A 176 6.79 16.13 -6.17
CA MET A 176 5.42 16.09 -5.69
C MET A 176 4.56 16.89 -6.67
N LEU A 177 3.61 16.23 -7.30
CA LEU A 177 2.62 16.82 -8.19
C LEU A 177 1.35 17.08 -7.39
N VAL A 178 0.87 18.32 -7.43
CA VAL A 178 -0.41 18.71 -6.86
C VAL A 178 -1.41 18.88 -8.01
N CYS A 179 -2.29 17.90 -8.17
CA CYS A 179 -3.38 17.92 -9.13
C CYS A 179 -4.56 18.69 -8.52
N LEU A 180 -4.73 19.94 -8.96
CA LEU A 180 -5.88 20.75 -8.58
C LEU A 180 -7.12 20.31 -9.37
N PRO A 181 -8.33 20.43 -8.78
CA PRO A 181 -9.54 20.18 -9.54
C PRO A 181 -9.59 21.13 -10.72
N HIS A 182 -10.06 20.62 -11.87
CA HIS A 182 -10.38 21.46 -13.00
C HIS A 182 -11.51 22.41 -12.55
N ILE A 183 -11.16 23.67 -12.27
CA ILE A 183 -12.15 24.73 -12.08
C ILE A 183 -12.82 24.87 -13.45
N ARG A 184 -13.97 24.24 -13.65
CA ARG A 184 -14.89 24.60 -14.73
C ARG A 184 -15.43 25.97 -14.35
N GLY A 185 -14.75 27.02 -14.82
CA GLY A 185 -15.20 28.39 -14.67
C GLY A 185 -16.33 28.71 -15.65
N CYS A 186 -17.39 29.32 -15.09
CA CYS A 186 -18.38 30.23 -15.68
C CYS A 186 -19.20 29.78 -16.89
#